data_AF-A0A1B1PVE2-F1
#
_entry.id   AF-A0A1B1PVE2-F1
#
_cell.length_a   1.000
_cell.length_b   1.000
_cell.length_c   1.000
_cell.angle_alpha   90.00
_cell.angle_beta   90.00
_cell.angle_gamma   90.00
#
_symmetry.space_group_name_H-M   'P 1'
#
loop_
_entity.id
_entity.type
_entity.pdbx_description
1 polymer ?
#
loop_
_entity_poly.entity_id
_entity_poly.type
_entity_poly.pdbx_seq_one_letter_code
_entity_poly.pdbx_strand_id
1 'polypeptide(L)' 'MSQMMSHMTVDAAMDVPPDPREPMTDVQEVRLRELSEAVGEDFDAELTLREADRRIEELEDFAGKKAPAS' A
#
# COMPACT_ATOMS: atom_id res chain seq x y z
N MET A 1 -0.18 17.98 46.28
CA MET A 1 0.39 16.94 45.40
C MET A 1 -0.50 15.71 45.46
N SER A 2 -1.16 15.32 44.38
CA SER A 2 -1.13 13.93 43.87
C SER A 2 -1.88 13.87 42.54
N GLN A 3 -1.33 13.09 41.63
CA GLN A 3 -1.43 13.22 40.18
C GLN A 3 -2.76 12.81 39.56
N MET A 4 -3.10 13.60 38.55
CA MET A 4 -3.88 13.31 37.36
C MET A 4 -3.41 11.99 36.73
N MET A 5 -4.19 10.92 36.87
CA MET A 5 -4.02 9.69 36.09
C MET A 5 -5.20 9.60 35.14
N SER A 6 -5.17 10.43 34.10
CA SER A 6 -5.92 10.17 32.87
C SER A 6 -5.47 8.80 32.37
N HIS A 7 -6.30 7.78 32.56
CA HIS A 7 -6.19 6.53 31.83
C HIS A 7 -6.42 6.87 30.35
N MET A 8 -5.37 7.29 29.67
CA MET A 8 -5.23 7.04 28.24
C MET A 8 -5.12 5.53 28.12
N THR A 9 -6.26 4.83 28.09
CA THR A 9 -6.32 3.49 27.51
C THR A 9 -6.07 3.67 26.02
N VAL A 10 -4.78 3.71 25.68
CA VAL A 10 -4.35 3.54 24.30
C VAL A 10 -4.86 2.16 23.91
N ASP A 11 -5.84 2.15 23.02
CA ASP A 11 -6.39 0.96 22.40
C ASP A 11 -5.27 0.34 21.55
N ALA A 12 -4.39 -0.42 22.21
CA ALA A 12 -3.22 -1.04 21.60
C ALA A 12 -3.58 -2.17 20.62
N ALA A 13 -4.87 -2.37 20.34
CA ALA A 13 -5.38 -3.26 19.30
C ALA A 13 -5.52 -2.56 17.94
N MET A 14 -5.25 -1.25 17.83
CA MET A 14 -5.60 -0.46 16.63
C MET A 14 -4.45 -0.18 15.63
N ASP A 15 -3.26 -0.76 15.75
CA ASP A 15 -2.17 -0.46 14.79
C ASP A 15 -1.18 -1.62 14.55
N VAL A 16 -1.70 -2.84 14.41
CA VAL A 16 -0.90 -3.95 13.87
C VAL A 16 -1.03 -3.89 12.34
N PRO A 17 0.05 -3.63 11.59
CA PRO A 17 -0.01 -3.67 10.14
C PRO A 17 -0.44 -5.07 9.67
N PRO A 18 -1.20 -5.16 8.56
CA PRO A 18 -1.66 -6.43 8.00
C PRO A 18 -0.48 -7.38 7.72
N ASP A 19 -0.74 -8.70 7.74
CA ASP A 19 0.31 -9.67 7.45
C ASP A 19 0.73 -9.52 5.98
N PRO A 20 2.03 -9.36 5.67
CA PRO A 20 2.49 -9.13 4.31
C PRO A 20 2.15 -10.25 3.31
N ARG A 21 1.74 -11.43 3.80
CA ARG A 21 1.32 -12.59 3.02
C ARG A 21 -0.19 -12.64 2.78
N GLU A 22 -0.95 -11.74 3.40
CA GLU A 22 -2.37 -11.59 3.10
C GLU A 22 -2.55 -11.13 1.65
N PRO A 23 -3.73 -11.35 1.06
CA PRO A 23 -4.09 -10.78 -0.23
C PRO A 23 -3.90 -9.26 -0.23
N MET A 24 -3.66 -8.67 -1.40
CA MET A 24 -3.58 -7.22 -1.52
C MET A 24 -4.87 -6.54 -1.04
N THR A 25 -4.72 -5.32 -0.55
CA THR A 25 -5.86 -4.48 -0.16
C THR A 25 -6.56 -3.89 -1.40
N ASP A 26 -7.84 -3.53 -1.27
CA ASP A 26 -8.59 -2.86 -2.34
C ASP A 26 -7.87 -1.60 -2.87
N VAL A 27 -7.19 -0.87 -1.98
CA VAL A 27 -6.43 0.34 -2.33
C VAL A 27 -5.23 0.00 -3.21
N GLN A 28 -4.50 -1.05 -2.85
CA GLN A 28 -3.39 -1.55 -3.67
C GLN A 28 -3.89 -2.10 -5.00
N GLU A 29 -5.02 -2.81 -5.01
CA GLU A 29 -5.61 -3.37 -6.23
C GLU A 29 -5.92 -2.27 -7.26
N VAL A 30 -6.65 -1.24 -6.83
CA VAL A 30 -6.99 -0.10 -7.68
C VAL A 30 -5.72 0.60 -8.17
N ARG A 31 -4.77 0.86 -7.28
CA ARG A 31 -3.51 1.54 -7.64
C ARG A 31 -2.68 0.71 -8.64
N LEU A 32 -2.54 -0.58 -8.39
CA LEU A 32 -1.82 -1.50 -9.25
C LEU A 32 -2.45 -1.56 -10.63
N ARG A 33 -3.78 -1.63 -10.70
CA ARG A 33 -4.53 -1.65 -11.97
C ARG A 33 -4.33 -0.36 -12.77
N GLU A 34 -4.48 0.81 -12.13
CA GLU A 34 -4.26 2.11 -12.78
C GLU A 34 -2.85 2.21 -13.37
N LEU A 35 -1.84 1.78 -12.62
CA LEU A 35 -0.45 1.81 -13.04
C LEU A 35 -0.17 0.83 -14.18
N SER A 36 -0.64 -0.42 -14.07
CA SER A 36 -0.55 -1.43 -15.14
C SER A 36 -1.17 -0.91 -16.44
N GLU A 37 -2.38 -0.34 -16.38
CA GLU A 37 -3.05 0.26 -17.54
C GLU A 37 -2.26 1.44 -18.13
N ALA A 38 -1.70 2.32 -17.29
CA ALA A 38 -0.92 3.49 -17.74
C ALA A 38 0.39 3.10 -18.45
N VAL A 39 1.06 2.05 -17.97
CA VAL A 39 2.31 1.58 -18.58
C VAL A 39 2.07 0.62 -19.74
N GLY A 40 0.92 -0.06 -19.78
CA GLY A 40 0.53 -1.07 -20.75
C GLY A 40 0.96 -2.50 -20.37
N GLU A 41 1.04 -2.78 -19.08
CA GLU A 41 1.40 -4.09 -18.52
C GLU A 41 0.15 -4.83 -18.02
N ASP A 42 0.25 -6.16 -17.87
CA ASP A 42 -0.84 -6.96 -17.30
C ASP A 42 -1.03 -6.67 -15.80
N PHE A 43 -2.28 -6.82 -15.36
CA PHE A 43 -2.67 -6.73 -13.96
C PHE A 43 -2.82 -8.13 -13.37
N ASP A 44 -2.22 -8.36 -12.19
CA ASP A 44 -2.29 -9.61 -11.45
C ASP A 44 -2.99 -9.38 -10.09
N ALA A 45 -4.17 -10.00 -9.92
CA ALA A 45 -4.99 -9.89 -8.72
C ALA A 45 -4.61 -10.90 -7.62
N GLU A 46 -3.75 -11.88 -7.93
CA GLU A 46 -3.38 -12.93 -6.97
C GLU A 46 -2.18 -12.54 -6.09
N LEU A 47 -1.62 -11.34 -6.29
CA LEU A 47 -0.48 -10.86 -5.51
C LEU A 47 -0.86 -10.64 -4.03
N THR A 48 0.07 -10.99 -3.16
CA THR A 48 -0.01 -10.64 -1.73
C THR A 48 0.21 -9.14 -1.53
N LEU A 49 -0.16 -8.63 -0.36
CA LEU A 49 0.06 -7.25 0.05
C LEU A 49 1.49 -6.77 -0.22
N ARG A 50 2.49 -7.57 0.17
CA ARG A 50 3.91 -7.20 -0.02
C ARG A 50 4.34 -7.26 -1.48
N GLU A 51 3.79 -8.18 -2.26
CA GLU A 51 4.09 -8.30 -3.68
C GLU A 51 3.46 -7.16 -4.47
N ALA A 52 2.22 -6.80 -4.15
CA ALA A 52 1.51 -5.65 -4.72
C ALA A 52 2.25 -4.35 -4.42
N ASP A 53 2.69 -4.11 -3.18
CA ASP A 53 3.50 -2.92 -2.83
C ASP A 53 4.76 -2.80 -3.69
N ARG A 54 5.54 -3.89 -3.80
CA ARG A 54 6.73 -3.89 -4.65
C ARG A 54 6.39 -3.59 -6.10
N ARG A 55 5.34 -4.22 -6.62
CA ARG A 55 4.93 -4.04 -8.02
C ARG A 55 4.46 -2.63 -8.29
N ILE A 56 3.74 -2.01 -7.35
CA ILE A 56 3.33 -0.61 -7.42
C ILE A 56 4.57 0.29 -7.49
N GLU A 57 5.56 0.14 -6.60
CA GLU A 57 6.79 0.93 -6.61
C GLU A 57 7.54 0.83 -7.95
N GLU A 58 7.67 -0.39 -8.50
CA GLU A 58 8.30 -0.63 -9.80
C GLU A 58 7.57 0.08 -10.95
N LEU A 59 6.24 -0.01 -10.95
CA LEU A 59 5.41 0.61 -11.99
C LEU A 59 5.38 2.15 -11.87
N GLU A 60 5.42 2.70 -10.66
CA GLU A 60 5.52 4.14 -10.42
C GLU A 60 6.85 4.70 -10.94
N ASP A 61 7.96 4.03 -10.67
CA ASP A 61 9.27 4.42 -11.21
C ASP A 61 9.28 4.34 -12.75
N PHE A 62 8.67 3.30 -13.33
CA PHE A 62 8.56 3.15 -14.77
C PHE A 62 7.66 4.22 -15.40
N ALA A 63 6.49 4.50 -14.82
CA ALA A 63 5.58 5.54 -15.28
C ALA A 63 6.22 6.93 -15.18
N GLY A 64 6.95 7.20 -14.09
CA GLY A 64 7.73 8.43 -13.90
C GLY A 64 8.83 8.61 -14.94
N LYS A 65 9.51 7.52 -15.35
CA LYS A 65 10.48 7.53 -16.45
C LYS A 65 9.85 7.67 -17.83
N LYS A 66 8.62 7.16 -18.03
CA LYS A 66 7.87 7.21 -19.30
C LYS A 66 7.24 8.58 -19.55
N ALA A 67 6.93 9.34 -18.50
CA ALA A 67 6.50 10.72 -18.65
C ALA A 67 7.67 11.57 -19.19
N PRO A 68 7.58 12.14 -20.41
CA PRO A 68 8.59 13.10 -20.83
C PRO A 68 8.49 14.31 -19.90
N ALA A 69 9.63 14.77 -19.38
CA ALA A 69 9.75 16.10 -18.79
C ALA A 69 9.12 17.09 -19.80
N SER A 70 7.96 17.62 -19.44
CA SER A 70 7.27 18.66 -20.21
C SER A 70 8.01 19.98 -20.06
#